data_AF-A0A7W1ZHS6-F1
#
_entry.id   AF-A0A7W1ZHS6-F1
#
_cell.length_a   1.000
_cell.length_b   1.000
_cell.length_c   1.000
_cell.angle_alpha   90.00
_cell.angle_beta   90.00
_cell.angle_gamma   90.00
#
_symmetry.space_group_name_H-M   'P 1'
#
loop_
_entity.id
_entity.type
_entity.pdbx_description
1 polymer ?
#
loop_
_entity_poly.entity_id
_entity_poly.type
_entity_poly.pdbx_seq_one_letter_code
_entity_poly.pdbx_strand_id
1 'polypeptide(L)'
;MRKIFLSLVILILCGTSALAQKGVTPLSLLTQQNPAVKWNAKSQIKGDFDYDGISDYAVRGMKGAKFVVGIVKGSVTRKSKHWTLEFGEDAGDQSSLCSVKSAVITVDDIDKDYVEFASEYLEADYAKRLKNLPKNSKGITVADGMCDSFHVFWDKKAKEFTFWRV
;
A
#
# COMPACT_ATOMS: atom_id res chain seq x y z
N MET A 1 60.28 -55.63 -0.25
CA MET A 1 59.03 -55.27 0.45
C MET A 1 58.58 -53.89 -0.03
N ARG A 2 57.58 -53.83 -0.93
CA ARG A 2 57.06 -52.57 -1.51
C ARG A 2 55.94 -52.02 -0.61
N LYS A 3 56.10 -50.83 -0.06
CA LYS A 3 55.06 -50.11 0.69
C LYS A 3 54.29 -49.21 -0.28
N ILE A 4 53.02 -49.51 -0.51
CA ILE A 4 52.09 -48.69 -1.30
C ILE A 4 51.47 -47.67 -0.34
N PHE A 5 51.78 -46.39 -0.51
CA PHE A 5 51.10 -45.30 0.18
C PHE A 5 49.82 -44.94 -0.60
N LEU A 6 48.68 -45.28 -0.02
CA LEU A 6 47.36 -44.94 -0.54
C LEU A 6 47.02 -43.52 -0.07
N SER A 7 47.19 -42.52 -0.95
CA SER A 7 46.76 -41.14 -0.68
C SER A 7 45.23 -41.04 -0.78
N LEU A 8 44.57 -40.92 0.37
CA LEU A 8 43.14 -40.65 0.47
C LEU A 8 42.91 -39.13 0.27
N VAL A 9 42.47 -38.75 -0.93
CA VAL A 9 42.04 -37.38 -1.24
C VAL A 9 40.60 -37.21 -0.74
N ILE A 10 40.43 -36.57 0.42
CA ILE A 10 39.11 -36.20 0.95
C ILE A 10 38.66 -34.91 0.26
N LEU A 11 37.77 -35.04 -0.71
CA LEU A 11 37.09 -33.91 -1.35
C LEU A 11 36.01 -33.37 -0.40
N ILE A 12 36.30 -32.30 0.34
CA ILE A 12 35.30 -31.59 1.15
C ILE A 12 34.49 -30.70 0.20
N LEU A 13 33.37 -31.22 -0.30
CA LEU A 13 32.34 -30.43 -0.98
C LEU A 13 31.65 -29.54 0.06
N CYS A 14 32.15 -28.31 0.22
CA CYS A 14 31.50 -27.27 0.98
C CYS A 14 30.28 -26.78 0.19
N GLY A 15 29.15 -27.47 0.36
CA GLY A 15 27.88 -27.06 -0.22
C GLY A 15 27.40 -25.77 0.44
N THR A 16 27.71 -24.61 -0.15
CA THR A 16 27.07 -23.35 0.25
C THR A 16 25.63 -23.37 -0.21
N SER A 17 24.74 -23.87 0.65
CA SER A 17 23.31 -23.65 0.51
C SER A 17 23.07 -22.15 0.64
N ALA A 18 23.00 -21.45 -0.48
CA ALA A 18 22.50 -20.08 -0.54
C ALA A 18 21.03 -20.12 -0.12
N LEU A 19 20.77 -19.93 1.18
CA LEU A 19 19.44 -19.63 1.69
C LEU A 19 18.99 -18.37 0.95
N ALA A 20 18.09 -18.54 -0.03
CA ALA A 20 17.45 -17.43 -0.72
C ALA A 20 16.83 -16.53 0.35
N GLN A 21 17.49 -15.40 0.61
CA GLN A 21 17.07 -14.45 1.63
C GLN A 21 15.74 -13.89 1.15
N LYS A 22 14.63 -14.37 1.75
CA LYS A 22 13.29 -14.00 1.34
C LYS A 22 13.19 -12.46 1.42
N GLY A 23 13.07 -11.82 0.26
CA GLY A 23 13.07 -10.37 0.15
C GLY A 23 11.95 -9.75 0.97
N VAL A 24 12.17 -8.52 1.44
CA VAL A 24 11.13 -7.75 2.13
C VAL A 24 10.06 -7.38 1.12
N THR A 25 8.81 -7.71 1.40
CA THR A 25 7.65 -7.37 0.57
C THR A 25 6.76 -6.33 1.27
N PRO A 26 5.99 -5.52 0.53
CA PRO A 26 5.00 -4.61 1.13
C PRO A 26 4.08 -5.33 2.13
N LEU A 27 3.56 -6.48 1.72
CA LEU A 27 2.69 -7.30 2.57
C LEU A 27 3.39 -7.76 3.85
N SER A 28 4.67 -8.15 3.78
CA SER A 28 5.42 -8.59 4.97
C SER A 28 5.61 -7.44 5.97
N LEU A 29 5.84 -6.21 5.50
CA LEU A 29 5.95 -5.02 6.35
C LEU A 29 4.61 -4.68 7.01
N LEU A 30 3.54 -4.66 6.21
CA LEU A 30 2.19 -4.40 6.72
C LEU A 30 1.73 -5.47 7.74
N THR A 31 2.05 -6.73 7.49
CA THR A 31 1.73 -7.84 8.40
C THR A 31 2.54 -7.74 9.70
N GLN A 32 3.83 -7.37 9.60
CA GLN A 32 4.69 -7.18 10.78
C GLN A 32 4.20 -6.02 11.64
N GLN A 33 3.85 -4.88 11.02
CA GLN A 33 3.40 -3.70 11.74
C GLN A 33 2.02 -3.90 12.37
N ASN A 34 1.09 -4.50 11.63
CA ASN A 34 -0.30 -4.64 12.01
C ASN A 34 -0.75 -6.10 11.95
N PRO A 35 -0.29 -6.96 12.88
CA PRO A 35 -0.55 -8.40 12.85
C PRO A 35 -2.03 -8.76 13.06
N ALA A 36 -2.83 -7.82 13.60
CA ALA A 36 -4.28 -7.99 13.74
C ALA A 36 -5.05 -7.83 12.42
N VAL A 37 -4.44 -7.27 11.37
CA VAL A 37 -5.09 -7.07 10.07
C VAL A 37 -4.94 -8.33 9.23
N LYS A 38 -6.06 -8.85 8.75
CA LYS A 38 -6.10 -9.92 7.75
C LYS A 38 -5.94 -9.30 6.36
N TRP A 39 -4.70 -9.16 5.92
CA TRP A 39 -4.35 -8.58 4.62
C TRP A 39 -4.72 -9.49 3.45
N ASN A 40 -5.26 -8.90 2.37
CA ASN A 40 -5.54 -9.59 1.12
C ASN A 40 -4.40 -9.35 0.12
N ALA A 41 -3.45 -10.28 0.03
CA ALA A 41 -2.31 -10.19 -0.87
C ALA A 41 -2.69 -9.95 -2.35
N LYS A 42 -3.84 -10.46 -2.79
CA LYS A 42 -4.30 -10.35 -4.17
C LYS A 42 -4.79 -8.95 -4.53
N SER A 43 -5.06 -8.11 -3.55
CA SER A 43 -5.51 -6.74 -3.78
C SER A 43 -4.36 -5.75 -3.92
N GLN A 44 -3.11 -6.21 -3.98
CA GLN A 44 -1.97 -5.30 -4.03
C GLN A 44 -2.01 -4.49 -5.33
N ILE A 45 -2.05 -3.17 -5.20
CA ILE A 45 -1.90 -2.22 -6.29
C ILE A 45 -0.57 -1.47 -6.16
N LYS A 46 -0.11 -0.90 -7.27
CA LYS A 46 1.18 -0.21 -7.37
C LYS A 46 0.99 1.11 -8.11
N GLY A 47 1.61 2.18 -7.60
CA GLY A 47 1.55 3.52 -8.18
C GLY A 47 2.51 4.45 -7.44
N ASP A 48 2.90 5.56 -8.05
CA ASP A 48 3.61 6.65 -7.35
C ASP A 48 2.56 7.48 -6.60
N PHE A 49 2.24 7.07 -5.37
CA PHE A 49 1.13 7.62 -4.61
C PHE A 49 1.54 8.83 -3.78
N ASP A 50 2.83 8.96 -3.43
CA ASP A 50 3.37 10.13 -2.73
C ASP A 50 4.14 11.14 -3.60
N TYR A 51 4.18 10.88 -4.92
CA TYR A 51 4.64 11.77 -5.98
C TYR A 51 6.14 12.06 -5.92
N ASP A 52 6.93 11.06 -5.52
CA ASP A 52 8.39 11.15 -5.46
C ASP A 52 9.10 10.49 -6.66
N GLY A 53 8.34 9.94 -7.61
CA GLY A 53 8.83 9.26 -8.80
C GLY A 53 9.15 7.77 -8.58
N ILE A 54 8.95 7.25 -7.37
CA ILE A 54 9.16 5.84 -7.04
C ILE A 54 7.80 5.19 -6.81
N SER A 55 7.63 3.97 -7.33
CA SER A 55 6.38 3.26 -7.10
C SER A 55 6.24 2.80 -5.65
N ASP A 56 5.15 3.22 -5.04
CA ASP A 56 4.60 2.75 -3.78
C ASP A 56 3.65 1.56 -4.01
N TYR A 57 3.18 0.99 -2.91
CA TYR A 57 2.30 -0.17 -2.90
C TYR A 57 1.15 0.05 -1.92
N ALA A 58 -0.06 -0.34 -2.32
CA ALA A 58 -1.20 -0.37 -1.41
C ALA A 58 -1.85 -1.76 -1.39
N VAL A 59 -2.31 -2.18 -0.22
CA VAL A 59 -2.95 -3.48 0.03
C VAL A 59 -4.15 -3.26 0.93
N ARG A 60 -5.29 -3.89 0.65
CA ARG A 60 -6.43 -3.87 1.56
C ARG A 60 -6.41 -5.05 2.53
N GLY A 61 -7.02 -4.86 3.68
CA GLY A 61 -7.20 -5.89 4.69
C GLY A 61 -8.43 -5.62 5.55
N MET A 62 -8.66 -6.52 6.50
CA MET A 62 -9.74 -6.41 7.48
C MET A 62 -9.19 -6.47 8.90
N LYS A 63 -9.64 -5.57 9.77
CA LYS A 63 -9.32 -5.56 11.21
C LYS A 63 -10.62 -5.53 12.00
N GLY A 64 -11.07 -6.71 12.44
CA GLY A 64 -12.44 -6.86 12.96
C GLY A 64 -13.45 -6.50 11.88
N ALA A 65 -14.35 -5.56 12.17
CA ALA A 65 -15.37 -5.05 11.24
C ALA A 65 -14.90 -3.86 10.38
N LYS A 66 -13.62 -3.46 10.47
CA LYS A 66 -13.10 -2.32 9.71
C LYS A 66 -12.37 -2.76 8.45
N PHE A 67 -12.61 -2.04 7.37
CA PHE A 67 -11.79 -2.10 6.16
C PHE A 67 -10.50 -1.31 6.38
N VAL A 68 -9.36 -1.84 5.95
CA VAL A 68 -8.05 -1.21 6.15
C VAL A 68 -7.32 -1.10 4.83
N VAL A 69 -6.79 0.08 4.51
CA VAL A 69 -5.85 0.30 3.41
C VAL A 69 -4.46 0.51 3.99
N GLY A 70 -3.56 -0.42 3.74
CA GLY A 70 -2.14 -0.30 4.08
C GLY A 70 -1.36 0.20 2.89
N ILE A 71 -0.57 1.26 3.07
CA ILE A 71 0.27 1.86 2.02
C ILE A 71 1.73 1.73 2.45
N VAL A 72 2.62 1.34 1.54
CA VAL A 72 4.06 1.18 1.78
C VAL A 72 4.83 1.99 0.76
N LYS A 73 5.70 2.87 1.26
CA LYS A 73 6.57 3.70 0.44
C LYS A 73 7.62 2.86 -0.31
N GLY A 74 7.78 3.13 -1.60
CA GLY A 74 8.87 2.61 -2.42
C GLY A 74 10.21 3.34 -2.19
N SER A 75 11.37 2.74 -2.44
CA SER A 75 11.64 1.32 -2.67
C SER A 75 11.46 0.51 -1.39
N VAL A 76 10.99 -0.74 -1.50
CA VAL A 76 10.64 -1.55 -0.34
C VAL A 76 11.88 -2.09 0.38
N THR A 77 12.06 -1.67 1.62
CA THR A 77 13.11 -2.10 2.54
C THR A 77 12.53 -2.34 3.93
N ARG A 78 13.30 -2.91 4.86
CA ARG A 78 12.86 -3.07 6.26
C ARG A 78 12.52 -1.75 6.98
N LYS A 79 12.99 -0.62 6.44
CA LYS A 79 12.79 0.73 7.00
C LYS A 79 11.80 1.57 6.19
N SER A 80 11.15 1.00 5.17
CA SER A 80 10.18 1.74 4.38
C SER A 80 9.04 2.26 5.25
N LYS A 81 8.72 3.55 5.06
CA LYS A 81 7.55 4.15 5.68
C LYS A 81 6.29 3.44 5.19
N HIS A 82 5.30 3.40 6.06
CA HIS A 82 4.02 2.81 5.77
C HIS A 82 2.94 3.53 6.55
N TRP A 83 1.73 3.49 6.02
CA TRP A 83 0.55 4.14 6.58
C TRP A 83 -0.61 3.16 6.56
N THR A 84 -1.58 3.37 7.45
CA THR A 84 -2.84 2.63 7.46
C THR A 84 -4.00 3.58 7.62
N LEU A 85 -4.98 3.45 6.74
CA LEU A 85 -6.28 4.12 6.84
C LEU A 85 -7.33 3.07 7.18
N GLU A 86 -8.18 3.34 8.16
CA GLU A 86 -9.28 2.45 8.57
C GLU A 86 -10.62 3.10 8.21
N PHE A 87 -11.51 2.32 7.61
CA PHE A 87 -12.87 2.73 7.25
C PHE A 87 -13.86 1.82 7.98
N GLY A 88 -14.87 2.45 8.60
CA GLY A 88 -15.95 1.75 9.29
C GLY A 88 -17.03 1.24 8.34
N GLU A 89 -18.05 0.60 8.91
CA GLU A 89 -19.32 0.29 8.27
C GLU A 89 -20.42 0.95 9.10
N ASP A 90 -20.94 2.06 8.61
CA ASP A 90 -22.03 2.82 9.24
C ASP A 90 -22.70 3.70 8.17
N ALA A 91 -23.97 3.43 7.90
CA ALA A 91 -24.73 4.17 6.90
C ALA A 91 -24.98 5.65 7.27
N GLY A 92 -24.81 6.02 8.55
CA GLY A 92 -24.98 7.38 9.04
C GLY A 92 -23.69 8.21 9.10
N ASP A 93 -22.52 7.59 8.95
CA ASP A 93 -21.23 8.25 9.07
C ASP A 93 -20.61 8.52 7.68
N GLN A 94 -20.31 9.79 7.42
CA GLN A 94 -19.66 10.22 6.18
C GLN A 94 -18.26 9.60 6.00
N SER A 95 -17.65 9.09 7.08
CA SER A 95 -16.34 8.43 7.07
C SER A 95 -16.41 6.90 6.92
N SER A 96 -17.61 6.35 6.70
CA SER A 96 -17.84 4.91 6.66
C SER A 96 -18.31 4.42 5.29
N LEU A 97 -17.95 3.17 4.98
CA LEU A 97 -18.41 2.44 3.80
C LEU A 97 -19.83 1.89 4.04
N CYS A 98 -20.62 1.73 2.98
CA CYS A 98 -21.88 0.99 3.06
C CYS A 98 -21.66 -0.52 3.23
N SER A 99 -20.54 -1.06 2.76
CA SER A 99 -20.10 -2.43 3.01
C SER A 99 -18.59 -2.57 2.91
N VAL A 100 -17.98 -2.87 4.04
CA VAL A 100 -16.55 -3.21 4.11
C VAL A 100 -16.23 -4.53 3.41
N LYS A 101 -17.23 -5.41 3.19
CA LYS A 101 -17.02 -6.73 2.60
C LYS A 101 -16.86 -6.68 1.08
N SER A 102 -17.63 -5.82 0.41
CA SER A 102 -17.55 -5.61 -1.05
C SER A 102 -16.50 -4.56 -1.42
N ALA A 103 -16.00 -3.79 -0.45
CA ALA A 103 -14.98 -2.77 -0.69
C ALA A 103 -13.72 -3.33 -1.38
N VAL A 104 -13.28 -2.60 -2.40
CA VAL A 104 -12.07 -2.84 -3.18
C VAL A 104 -11.20 -1.58 -3.21
N ILE A 105 -9.92 -1.76 -3.56
CA ILE A 105 -9.03 -0.64 -3.86
C ILE A 105 -8.60 -0.68 -5.33
N THR A 106 -8.58 0.49 -5.97
CA THR A 106 -8.09 0.68 -7.35
C THR A 106 -7.15 1.88 -7.41
N VAL A 107 -6.33 1.96 -8.46
CA VAL A 107 -5.53 3.16 -8.76
C VAL A 107 -6.44 4.17 -9.42
N ASP A 108 -6.32 5.44 -9.01
CA ASP A 108 -7.03 6.57 -9.59
C ASP A 108 -6.07 7.55 -10.24
N ASP A 109 -6.53 8.23 -11.29
CA ASP A 109 -5.78 9.28 -11.98
C ASP A 109 -6.30 10.63 -11.49
N ILE A 110 -5.46 11.35 -10.73
CA ILE A 110 -5.80 12.69 -10.23
C ILE A 110 -5.44 13.69 -11.33
N ASP A 111 -6.35 13.83 -12.29
CA ASP A 111 -6.25 14.80 -13.38
C ASP A 111 -6.94 16.13 -13.05
N LYS A 112 -6.99 17.04 -14.03
CA LYS A 112 -7.57 18.37 -13.82
C LYS A 112 -9.08 18.31 -13.62
N ASP A 113 -9.76 17.45 -14.36
CA ASP A 113 -11.22 17.34 -14.35
C ASP A 113 -11.65 16.76 -13.00
N TYR A 114 -10.89 15.78 -12.51
CA TYR A 114 -11.00 15.24 -11.16
C TYR A 114 -10.82 16.32 -10.08
N VAL A 115 -9.78 17.14 -10.19
CA VAL A 115 -9.52 18.22 -9.23
C VAL A 115 -10.61 19.29 -9.25
N GLU A 116 -11.13 19.62 -10.44
CA GLU A 116 -12.23 20.58 -10.59
C GLU A 116 -13.50 20.05 -9.94
N PHE A 117 -13.87 18.80 -10.23
CA PHE A 117 -14.98 18.11 -9.58
C PHE A 117 -14.83 18.06 -8.06
N ALA A 118 -13.69 17.59 -7.56
CA ALA A 118 -13.43 17.49 -6.12
C ALA A 118 -13.50 18.87 -5.43
N SER A 119 -13.11 19.94 -6.12
CA SER A 119 -13.12 21.30 -5.55
C SER A 119 -14.52 21.85 -5.28
N GLU A 120 -15.57 21.26 -5.86
CA GLU A 120 -16.96 21.65 -5.60
C GLU A 120 -17.45 21.11 -4.24
N TYR A 121 -16.93 19.95 -3.81
CA TYR A 121 -17.35 19.25 -2.59
C TYR A 121 -16.39 19.44 -1.42
N LEU A 122 -15.16 19.88 -1.69
CA LEU A 122 -14.11 20.01 -0.70
C LEU A 122 -14.04 21.40 -0.07
N GLU A 123 -13.69 21.42 1.21
CA GLU A 123 -13.24 22.62 1.90
C GLU A 123 -12.12 23.32 1.12
N ALA A 124 -12.12 24.67 1.14
CA ALA A 124 -11.25 25.47 0.28
C ALA A 124 -9.76 25.13 0.41
N ASP A 125 -9.28 24.77 1.62
CA ASP A 125 -7.89 24.37 1.83
C ASP A 125 -7.58 22.99 1.21
N TYR A 126 -8.52 22.05 1.24
CA TYR A 126 -8.39 20.74 0.59
C TYR A 126 -8.41 20.85 -0.93
N ALA A 127 -9.36 21.61 -1.49
CA ALA A 127 -9.41 21.91 -2.91
C ALA A 127 -8.09 22.56 -3.39
N LYS A 128 -7.52 23.48 -2.61
CA LYS A 128 -6.22 24.08 -2.89
C LYS A 128 -5.08 23.07 -2.86
N ARG A 129 -5.08 22.11 -1.93
CA ARG A 129 -4.05 21.05 -1.86
C ARG A 129 -4.09 20.17 -3.10
N LEU A 130 -5.28 19.74 -3.54
CA LEU A 130 -5.46 18.94 -4.76
C LEU A 130 -5.01 19.69 -6.02
N LYS A 131 -5.34 20.99 -6.16
CA LYS A 131 -4.91 21.84 -7.28
C LYS A 131 -3.39 21.97 -7.42
N ASN A 132 -2.64 21.76 -6.34
CA ASN A 132 -1.18 21.86 -6.33
C ASN A 132 -0.47 20.51 -6.51
N LEU A 133 -1.21 19.43 -6.76
CA LEU A 133 -0.61 18.13 -7.04
C LEU A 133 0.12 18.14 -8.40
N PRO A 134 1.22 17.38 -8.55
CA PRO A 134 1.89 17.22 -9.85
C PRO A 134 0.93 16.70 -10.93
N LYS A 135 1.24 17.00 -12.19
CA LYS A 135 0.52 16.36 -13.32
C LYS A 135 0.72 14.84 -13.26
N ASN A 136 -0.32 14.09 -13.66
CA ASN A 136 -0.34 12.63 -13.64
C ASN A 136 -0.19 12.03 -12.22
N SER A 137 -0.57 12.78 -11.19
CA SER A 137 -0.65 12.27 -9.82
C SER A 137 -1.59 11.08 -9.76
N LYS A 138 -1.20 10.04 -9.02
CA LYS A 138 -2.05 8.88 -8.76
C LYS A 138 -2.67 8.95 -7.37
N GLY A 139 -3.89 8.46 -7.25
CA GLY A 139 -4.59 8.24 -5.99
C GLY A 139 -4.92 6.77 -5.78
N ILE A 140 -5.58 6.48 -4.66
CA ILE A 140 -6.20 5.18 -4.40
C ILE A 140 -7.68 5.41 -4.16
N THR A 141 -8.52 4.79 -4.98
CA THR A 141 -9.96 4.78 -4.75
C THR A 141 -10.33 3.60 -3.88
N VAL A 142 -11.15 3.84 -2.87
CA VAL A 142 -11.82 2.81 -2.05
C VAL A 142 -13.31 2.88 -2.38
N ALA A 143 -13.85 1.81 -2.96
CA ALA A 143 -15.24 1.76 -3.37
C ALA A 143 -15.85 0.40 -3.03
N ASP A 144 -17.12 0.39 -2.63
CA ASP A 144 -17.87 -0.83 -2.31
C ASP A 144 -19.00 -1.15 -3.29
N GLY A 145 -19.20 -0.27 -4.29
CA GLY A 145 -20.23 -0.36 -5.32
C GLY A 145 -21.64 0.04 -4.86
N MET A 146 -21.80 0.55 -3.64
CA MET A 146 -23.10 0.89 -3.06
C MET A 146 -23.21 2.35 -2.59
N CYS A 147 -22.12 2.93 -2.08
CA CYS A 147 -22.04 4.36 -1.79
C CYS A 147 -20.92 5.03 -2.57
N ASP A 148 -20.81 6.33 -2.33
CA ASP A 148 -19.73 7.13 -2.86
C ASP A 148 -18.37 6.58 -2.45
N SER A 149 -17.43 6.70 -3.38
CA SER A 149 -16.06 6.25 -3.16
C SER A 149 -15.30 7.22 -2.27
N PHE A 150 -14.38 6.66 -1.50
CA PHE A 150 -13.32 7.43 -0.88
C PHE A 150 -12.14 7.51 -1.83
N HIS A 151 -11.51 8.67 -1.91
CA HIS A 151 -10.33 8.86 -2.71
C HIS A 151 -9.18 9.30 -1.81
N VAL A 152 -8.22 8.40 -1.68
CA VAL A 152 -7.01 8.57 -0.88
C VAL A 152 -5.93 9.22 -1.75
N PHE A 153 -5.30 10.26 -1.22
CA PHE A 153 -4.22 10.97 -1.89
C PHE A 153 -3.16 11.41 -0.87
N TRP A 154 -1.97 11.76 -1.37
CA TRP A 154 -0.88 12.23 -0.53
C TRP A 154 -0.99 13.74 -0.26
N ASP A 155 -1.14 14.11 1.00
CA ASP A 155 -1.02 15.50 1.43
C ASP A 155 0.45 15.85 1.62
N LYS A 156 1.03 16.56 0.64
CA LYS A 156 2.44 17.01 0.69
C LYS A 156 2.75 17.90 1.89
N LYS A 157 1.78 18.68 2.39
CA LYS A 157 1.97 19.59 3.52
C LYS A 157 2.02 18.81 4.83
N ALA A 158 1.07 17.90 5.04
CA ALA A 158 1.01 17.06 6.24
C ALA A 158 2.01 15.89 6.20
N LYS A 159 2.51 15.52 5.01
CA LYS A 159 3.37 14.36 4.75
C LYS A 159 2.71 13.05 5.21
N GLU A 160 1.43 12.92 4.91
CA GLU A 160 0.62 11.75 5.20
C GLU A 160 -0.43 11.52 4.11
N PHE A 161 -0.98 10.30 4.08
CA PHE A 161 -2.14 9.98 3.26
C PHE A 161 -3.41 10.43 3.98
N THR A 162 -4.26 11.13 3.24
CA THR A 162 -5.61 11.52 3.67
C THR A 162 -6.61 11.07 2.62
N PHE A 163 -7.90 11.18 2.91
CA PHE A 163 -8.95 10.88 1.95
C PHE A 163 -9.98 11.99 1.88
N TRP A 164 -10.80 11.93 0.85
CA TRP A 164 -12.09 12.61 0.76
C TRP A 164 -13.13 11.64 0.19
N ARG A 165 -14.41 12.00 0.31
CA ARG A 165 -15.55 11.21 -0.17
C ARG A 165 -16.37 12.06 -1.14
N VAL A 166 -16.81 11.45 -2.24
CA VAL A 166 -17.70 12.06 -3.24
C VAL A 166 -19.14 12.09 -2.74
#